data_AF-A0A1G8IMD3-F1
#
_entry.id   AF-A0A1G8IMD3-F1
#
_cell.length_a   1.000
_cell.length_b   1.000
_cell.length_c   1.000
_cell.angle_alpha   90.00
_cell.angle_beta   90.00
_cell.angle_gamma   90.00
#
_symmetry.space_group_name_H-M   'P 1'
#
loop_
_entity.id
_entity.type
_entity.pdbx_description
1 polymer ?
#
loop_
_entity_poly.entity_id
_entity_poly.type
_entity_poly.pdbx_seq_one_letter_code
_entity_poly.pdbx_strand_id
1 'polypeptide(L)'
;MNREPVHLYLSRYKDHIKYLRDTGQETPGWRDLREEELPDFLAIKDSIVEIQGDTPVRDYEKEGTWKRGSMLHMRIVLLDGTKYAMHGYYVEEKHDWYPNENPVIHKSSKCGFCQSIIGLGGEGNVKEEFCMLPLPEKKYLFEEVLKRHKKELY
;
A
#
# COMPACT_ATOMS: atom_id res chain seq x y z
N MET A 1 22.60 -4.21 -20.92
CA MET A 1 22.41 -4.82 -19.58
C MET A 1 21.00 -5.36 -19.51
N ASN A 2 20.83 -6.69 -19.49
CA ASN A 2 19.53 -7.31 -19.26
C ASN A 2 19.19 -7.18 -17.77
N ARG A 3 18.46 -6.14 -17.39
CA ARG A 3 17.83 -6.07 -16.07
C ARG A 3 16.64 -7.03 -16.11
N GLU A 4 16.58 -7.97 -15.17
CA GLU A 4 15.37 -8.75 -14.95
C GLU A 4 14.18 -7.80 -14.72
N PRO A 5 12.99 -8.11 -15.23
CA PRO A 5 11.82 -7.27 -15.04
C PRO A 5 11.51 -7.15 -13.54
N VAL A 6 11.48 -5.92 -13.04
CA VAL A 6 11.04 -5.66 -11.67
C VAL A 6 9.53 -5.87 -11.63
N HIS A 7 9.08 -6.91 -10.95
CA HIS A 7 7.67 -7.09 -10.60
C HIS A 7 7.29 -6.04 -9.55
N LEU A 8 6.92 -4.83 -9.99
CA LEU A 8 6.63 -3.69 -9.10
C LEU A 8 5.58 -4.00 -8.04
N TYR A 9 4.67 -4.93 -8.31
CA TYR A 9 3.69 -5.38 -7.33
C TYR A 9 4.31 -6.27 -6.22
N LEU A 10 5.41 -6.99 -6.48
CA LEU A 10 6.24 -7.75 -5.50
C LEU A 10 7.48 -7.00 -5.00
N SER A 11 7.66 -5.73 -5.39
CA SER A 11 8.80 -4.95 -4.92
C SER A 11 8.54 -4.38 -3.53
N ARG A 12 9.62 -4.15 -2.76
CA ARG A 12 9.55 -3.30 -1.56
C ARG A 12 9.32 -1.84 -1.94
N TYR A 13 8.91 -1.04 -0.97
CA TYR A 13 8.71 0.41 -1.13
C TYR A 13 9.96 1.08 -1.71
N LYS A 14 11.13 0.86 -1.10
CA LYS A 14 12.40 1.48 -1.53
C LYS A 14 12.77 1.08 -2.97
N ASP A 15 12.54 -0.17 -3.35
CA ASP A 15 12.83 -0.65 -4.71
C ASP A 15 11.87 -0.04 -5.74
N HIS A 16 10.60 0.12 -5.37
CA HIS A 16 9.62 0.78 -6.21
C HIS A 16 9.99 2.26 -6.44
N ILE A 17 10.29 3.00 -5.37
CA ILE A 17 10.72 4.40 -5.47
C ILE A 17 11.99 4.53 -6.31
N LYS A 18 12.96 3.64 -6.10
CA LYS A 18 14.17 3.60 -6.93
C LYS A 18 13.82 3.41 -8.40
N TYR A 19 12.93 2.46 -8.73
CA TYR A 19 12.49 2.25 -10.11
C TYR A 19 11.86 3.50 -10.72
N LEU A 20 10.97 4.19 -10.00
CA LEU A 20 10.32 5.42 -10.49
C LEU A 20 11.35 6.53 -10.77
N ARG A 21 12.38 6.65 -9.92
CA ARG A 21 13.48 7.60 -10.09
C ARG A 21 14.37 7.23 -11.28
N ASP A 22 14.79 5.98 -11.37
CA ASP A 22 15.63 5.47 -12.46
C ASP A 22 14.97 5.61 -13.83
N THR A 23 13.64 5.53 -13.90
CA THR A 23 12.86 5.58 -15.14
C THR A 23 12.28 6.95 -15.47
N GLY A 24 12.52 7.96 -14.62
CA GLY A 24 11.99 9.31 -14.80
C GLY A 24 10.46 9.41 -14.62
N GLN A 25 9.83 8.42 -14.00
CA GLN A 25 8.39 8.40 -13.72
C GLN A 25 8.02 9.13 -12.42
N GLU A 26 9.00 9.49 -11.58
CA GLU A 26 8.80 10.36 -10.42
C GLU A 26 9.08 11.83 -10.80
N THR A 27 8.04 12.67 -10.74
CA THR A 27 8.21 14.13 -10.87
C THR A 27 8.85 14.74 -9.61
N PRO A 28 9.55 15.88 -9.70
CA PRO A 28 10.13 16.56 -8.54
C PRO A 28 9.13 16.79 -7.39
N GLY A 29 7.92 17.30 -7.66
CA GLY A 29 6.93 17.52 -6.61
C GLY A 29 6.50 16.25 -5.85
N TRP A 30 6.42 15.10 -6.54
CA TRP A 30 6.16 13.81 -5.89
C TRP A 30 7.34 13.32 -5.05
N ARG A 31 8.56 13.67 -5.43
CA ARG A 31 9.75 13.38 -4.64
C ARG A 31 9.74 14.19 -3.36
N ASP A 32 9.57 15.49 -3.48
CA ASP A 32 9.57 16.44 -2.36
C ASP A 32 8.47 16.06 -1.36
N LEU A 33 7.26 15.78 -1.86
CA LEU A 33 6.16 15.27 -1.04
C LEU A 33 6.53 14.00 -0.25
N ARG A 34 7.16 13.01 -0.91
CA ARG A 34 7.55 11.74 -0.26
C ARG A 34 8.63 11.90 0.80
N GLU A 35 9.51 12.87 0.61
CA GLU A 35 10.65 13.10 1.49
C GLU A 35 10.27 14.00 2.68
N GLU A 36 9.35 14.95 2.48
CA GLU A 36 9.05 15.99 3.46
C GLU A 36 7.69 15.82 4.15
N GLU A 37 6.61 15.52 3.42
CA GLU A 37 5.24 15.62 3.94
C GLU A 37 4.59 14.26 4.22
N LEU A 38 4.86 13.29 3.35
CA LEU A 38 4.22 11.98 3.33
C LEU A 38 4.47 11.13 4.59
N PRO A 39 5.64 11.16 5.25
CA PRO A 39 5.84 10.47 6.52
C PRO A 39 4.83 10.91 7.60
N ASP A 40 4.52 12.20 7.65
CA ASP A 40 3.57 12.75 8.63
C ASP A 40 2.12 12.44 8.21
N PHE A 41 1.79 12.59 6.93
CA PHE A 41 0.45 12.25 6.41
C PHE A 41 0.10 10.77 6.58
N LEU A 42 1.08 9.87 6.48
CA LEU A 42 0.89 8.42 6.60
C LEU A 42 1.27 7.89 7.98
N ALA A 43 1.43 8.76 8.97
CA ALA A 43 1.78 8.36 10.32
C ALA A 43 0.67 7.48 10.95
N ILE A 44 1.01 6.23 11.22
CA ILE A 44 0.06 5.25 11.75
C ILE A 44 -0.10 5.45 13.27
N LYS A 45 -1.34 5.69 13.69
CA LYS A 45 -1.78 5.72 15.09
C LYS A 45 -1.99 4.31 15.65
N ASP A 46 -2.74 3.49 14.93
CA ASP A 46 -3.15 2.15 15.36
C ASP A 46 -3.29 1.21 14.15
N SER A 47 -3.09 -0.09 14.36
CA SER A 47 -3.21 -1.10 13.30
C SER A 47 -3.61 -2.48 13.83
N ILE A 48 -4.34 -3.22 13.01
CA ILE A 48 -4.75 -4.60 13.27
C ILE A 48 -4.43 -5.43 12.02
N VAL A 49 -3.92 -6.64 12.23
CA VAL A 49 -3.63 -7.63 11.18
C VAL A 49 -4.45 -8.90 11.39
N GLU A 50 -5.01 -9.44 10.31
CA GLU A 50 -5.75 -10.70 10.32
C GLU A 50 -5.29 -11.55 9.12
N ILE A 51 -4.92 -12.81 9.36
CA ILE A 51 -4.56 -13.77 8.31
C ILE A 51 -5.79 -14.61 7.97
N GLN A 52 -6.23 -14.54 6.72
CA GLN A 52 -7.25 -15.43 6.16
C GLN A 52 -6.58 -16.50 5.30
N GLY A 53 -6.60 -17.75 5.77
CA GLY A 53 -6.13 -18.90 4.98
C GLY A 53 -7.11 -19.32 3.89
N ASP A 54 -6.66 -20.23 3.03
CA ASP A 54 -7.45 -20.87 1.95
C ASP A 54 -8.24 -19.89 1.06
N THR A 55 -7.67 -18.72 0.80
CA THR A 55 -8.28 -17.69 -0.04
C THR A 55 -7.75 -17.78 -1.47
N PRO A 56 -8.55 -17.53 -2.52
CA PRO A 56 -8.06 -17.38 -3.88
C PRO A 56 -7.09 -16.18 -3.95
N VAL A 57 -5.81 -16.46 -4.18
CA VAL A 57 -4.75 -15.47 -4.39
C VAL A 57 -4.15 -15.64 -5.77
N ARG A 58 -3.67 -14.53 -6.35
CA ARG A 58 -3.08 -14.55 -7.69
C ARG A 58 -1.65 -15.07 -7.62
N ASP A 59 -1.34 -16.07 -8.42
CA ASP A 59 -0.02 -16.68 -8.54
C ASP A 59 0.86 -15.84 -9.45
N TYR A 60 1.44 -14.82 -8.85
CA TYR A 60 2.30 -13.88 -9.52
C TYR A 60 3.68 -14.43 -9.92
N GLU A 61 4.02 -15.62 -9.43
CA GLU A 61 5.32 -16.27 -9.68
C GLU A 61 5.40 -16.91 -11.08
N LYS A 62 4.27 -17.38 -11.62
CA LYS A 62 4.25 -18.20 -12.85
C LYS A 62 3.45 -17.56 -13.98
N GLU A 63 2.13 -17.43 -13.83
CA GLU A 63 1.23 -17.11 -14.94
C GLU A 63 0.13 -16.09 -14.58
N GLY A 64 0.08 -15.61 -13.33
CA GLY A 64 -1.01 -14.76 -12.84
C GLY A 64 -2.34 -15.52 -12.70
N THR A 65 -2.29 -16.85 -12.62
CA THR A 65 -3.42 -17.77 -12.39
C THR A 65 -3.87 -17.73 -10.93
N TRP A 66 -5.06 -18.21 -10.62
CA TRP A 66 -5.57 -18.23 -9.24
C TRP A 66 -5.16 -19.51 -8.52
N LYS A 67 -4.57 -19.39 -7.33
CA LYS A 67 -4.25 -20.50 -6.42
C LYS A 67 -4.86 -20.28 -5.04
N ARG A 68 -4.96 -21.34 -4.24
CA ARG A 68 -5.30 -21.19 -2.80
C ARG A 68 -4.05 -20.74 -2.05
N GLY A 69 -4.20 -19.76 -1.17
CA GLY A 69 -3.12 -19.25 -0.34
C GLY A 69 -3.67 -18.41 0.82
N SER A 70 -2.80 -17.61 1.41
CA SER A 70 -3.16 -16.75 2.54
C SER A 70 -3.28 -15.30 2.11
N MET A 71 -4.31 -14.63 2.61
CA MET A 71 -4.54 -13.19 2.45
C MET A 71 -4.39 -12.52 3.81
N LEU A 72 -3.60 -11.44 3.85
CA LEU A 72 -3.44 -10.59 5.01
C LEU A 72 -4.38 -9.40 4.88
N HIS A 73 -5.24 -9.24 5.87
CA HIS A 73 -6.11 -8.09 6.01
C HIS A 73 -5.47 -7.15 7.04
N MET A 74 -5.40 -5.87 6.68
CA MET A 74 -4.90 -4.83 7.57
C MET A 74 -5.98 -3.77 7.75
N ARG A 75 -6.22 -3.40 9.01
CA ARG A 75 -6.96 -2.18 9.35
C ARG A 75 -5.99 -1.20 9.96
N ILE A 76 -5.98 0.02 9.46
CA ILE A 76 -5.02 1.05 9.83
C ILE A 76 -5.79 2.30 10.19
N VAL A 77 -5.40 2.94 11.29
CA VAL A 77 -5.85 4.26 11.69
C VAL A 77 -4.63 5.18 11.67
N LEU A 78 -4.70 6.24 10.88
CA LEU A 78 -3.67 7.28 10.84
C LEU A 78 -3.88 8.31 11.95
N LEU A 79 -2.86 9.14 12.23
CA LEU A 79 -2.91 10.16 13.28
C LEU A 79 -4.01 11.21 13.05
N ASP A 80 -4.30 11.53 11.78
CA ASP A 80 -5.38 12.45 11.39
C ASP A 80 -6.80 11.85 11.55
N GLY A 81 -6.88 10.57 11.92
CA GLY A 81 -8.13 9.81 12.07
C GLY A 81 -8.59 9.09 10.81
N THR A 82 -7.88 9.20 9.69
CA THR A 82 -8.16 8.45 8.46
C THR A 82 -8.07 6.95 8.75
N LYS A 83 -9.06 6.18 8.29
CA LYS A 83 -9.13 4.73 8.50
C LYS A 83 -9.04 4.00 7.18
N TYR A 84 -8.06 3.12 7.04
CA TYR A 84 -7.83 2.30 5.85
C TYR A 84 -8.07 0.82 6.13
N ALA A 85 -8.67 0.12 5.17
CA ALA A 85 -8.69 -1.33 5.10
C ALA A 85 -7.92 -1.75 3.83
N MET A 86 -6.78 -2.42 4.05
CA MET A 86 -5.89 -2.91 3.01
C MET A 86 -5.83 -4.43 3.03
N HIS A 87 -5.51 -5.00 1.88
CA HIS A 87 -5.36 -6.43 1.71
C HIS A 87 -4.03 -6.70 1.03
N GLY A 88 -3.38 -7.80 1.38
CA GLY A 88 -2.18 -8.26 0.71
C GLY A 88 -2.12 -9.78 0.67
N TYR A 89 -1.31 -10.31 -0.22
CA TYR A 89 -1.14 -11.75 -0.42
C TYR A 89 0.21 -12.20 0.12
N TYR A 90 0.25 -13.43 0.61
CA TYR A 90 1.49 -14.12 0.98
C TYR A 90 2.15 -14.73 -0.25
N VAL A 91 3.47 -14.55 -0.38
CA VAL A 91 4.28 -15.23 -1.39
C VAL A 91 5.27 -16.15 -0.68
N GLU A 92 5.04 -17.45 -0.81
CA GLU A 92 5.78 -18.50 -0.08
C GLU A 92 7.27 -18.51 -0.40
N GLU A 93 7.68 -18.49 -1.67
CA GLU A 93 9.10 -18.50 -2.05
C GLU A 93 9.87 -17.26 -1.56
N LYS A 94 9.16 -16.16 -1.30
CA LYS A 94 9.72 -14.91 -0.76
C LYS A 94 9.50 -14.76 0.74
N HIS A 95 8.73 -15.66 1.36
CA HIS A 95 8.22 -15.61 2.72
C HIS A 95 7.79 -14.20 3.15
N ASP A 96 6.97 -13.55 2.34
CA ASP A 96 6.68 -12.13 2.51
C ASP A 96 5.28 -11.76 2.05
N TRP A 97 4.78 -10.63 2.55
CA TRP A 97 3.43 -10.14 2.30
C TRP A 97 3.48 -8.86 1.45
N TYR A 98 2.66 -8.79 0.40
CA TYR A 98 2.61 -7.64 -0.51
C TYR A 98 1.18 -7.10 -0.65
N PRO A 99 0.97 -5.78 -0.68
CA PRO A 99 -0.37 -5.22 -0.87
C PRO A 99 -0.91 -5.59 -2.24
N ASN A 100 -2.23 -5.76 -2.32
CA ASN A 100 -2.91 -5.89 -3.60
C ASN A 100 -2.97 -4.55 -4.36
N GLU A 101 -3.24 -4.63 -5.66
CA GLU A 101 -3.37 -3.42 -6.50
C GLU A 101 -4.72 -2.73 -6.32
N ASN A 102 -5.69 -3.40 -5.68
CA ASN A 102 -7.04 -2.86 -5.48
C ASN A 102 -6.99 -1.54 -4.70
N PRO A 103 -7.90 -0.58 -4.98
CA PRO A 103 -8.04 0.64 -4.19
C PRO A 103 -8.21 0.34 -2.69
N VAL A 104 -7.68 1.22 -1.85
CA VAL A 104 -7.86 1.08 -0.41
C VAL A 104 -9.28 1.48 -0.05
N ILE A 105 -9.95 0.68 0.77
CA ILE A 105 -11.26 1.07 1.31
C ILE A 105 -10.99 1.99 2.50
N HIS A 106 -11.44 3.24 2.43
CA HIS A 106 -11.44 4.13 3.58
C HIS A 106 -12.81 4.18 4.24
N LYS A 107 -12.85 4.27 5.57
CA LYS A 107 -14.10 4.25 6.37
C LYS A 107 -14.48 5.62 6.93
N SER A 108 -13.77 6.67 6.56
CA SER A 108 -14.00 8.04 7.00
C SER A 108 -14.33 8.93 5.82
N SER A 109 -15.20 9.92 6.04
CA SER A 109 -15.49 11.03 5.11
C SER A 109 -14.27 11.93 4.84
N LYS A 110 -13.22 11.78 5.64
CA LYS A 110 -11.90 12.34 5.43
C LYS A 110 -11.00 11.29 4.77
N CYS A 111 -10.45 11.61 3.60
CA CYS A 111 -9.30 10.91 3.02
C CYS A 111 -8.13 11.91 3.07
N GLY A 112 -7.30 11.80 4.11
CA GLY A 112 -6.15 12.67 4.34
C GLY A 112 -5.12 12.66 3.21
N PHE A 113 -5.18 11.68 2.30
CA PHE A 113 -4.32 11.64 1.13
C PHE A 113 -4.84 12.50 -0.02
N CYS A 114 -6.00 12.18 -0.61
CA CYS A 114 -6.49 12.89 -1.81
C CYS A 114 -6.93 14.34 -1.54
N GLN A 115 -7.45 14.65 -0.34
CA GLN A 115 -7.98 15.98 -0.03
C GLN A 115 -6.89 16.97 0.41
N SER A 116 -5.92 16.51 1.20
CA SER A 116 -4.89 17.38 1.80
C SER A 116 -3.68 17.58 0.89
N ILE A 117 -3.21 16.52 0.23
CA ILE A 117 -1.99 16.59 -0.60
C ILE A 117 -2.24 17.30 -1.94
N ILE A 118 -3.44 17.14 -2.51
CA ILE A 118 -3.73 17.66 -3.86
C ILE A 118 -4.38 19.06 -3.79
N GLY A 119 -4.69 19.58 -2.60
CA GLY A 119 -5.35 20.88 -2.44
C GLY A 119 -6.73 20.97 -3.12
N LEU A 120 -7.33 19.83 -3.48
CA LEU A 120 -8.58 19.72 -4.26
C LEU A 120 -9.85 19.74 -3.38
N GLY A 121 -9.76 20.22 -2.14
CA GLY A 121 -10.89 20.22 -1.20
C GLY A 121 -11.98 21.23 -1.57
N GLY A 122 -12.94 20.84 -2.40
CA GLY A 122 -14.27 21.47 -2.48
C GLY A 122 -15.27 20.75 -1.58
N GLU A 123 -16.24 21.47 -0.99
CA GLU A 123 -17.24 20.95 -0.04
C GLU A 123 -18.27 19.95 -0.62
N GLY A 124 -18.05 19.38 -1.82
CA GLY A 124 -19.06 18.62 -2.55
C GLY A 124 -18.59 17.25 -3.06
N ASN A 125 -19.12 16.18 -2.44
CA ASN A 125 -19.40 14.89 -3.08
C ASN A 125 -18.24 14.14 -3.78
N VAL A 126 -17.06 14.05 -3.18
CA VAL A 126 -16.18 12.91 -3.52
C VAL A 126 -16.80 11.68 -2.90
N LYS A 127 -17.31 10.75 -3.71
CA LYS A 127 -17.85 9.47 -3.21
C LYS A 127 -16.80 8.84 -2.29
N GLU A 128 -17.18 8.65 -1.02
CA GLU A 128 -16.35 8.23 0.11
C GLU A 128 -15.72 6.83 -0.04
N GLU A 129 -15.74 6.23 -1.23
CA GLU A 129 -15.40 4.82 -1.46
C GLU A 129 -14.16 4.62 -2.34
N PHE A 130 -13.58 5.68 -2.92
CA PHE A 130 -12.50 5.56 -3.90
C PHE A 130 -11.31 6.51 -3.65
N CYS A 131 -10.77 6.52 -2.43
CA CYS A 131 -9.44 7.09 -2.15
C CYS A 131 -8.37 6.20 -2.82
N MET A 132 -7.79 6.67 -3.93
CA MET A 132 -6.69 5.98 -4.61
C MET A 132 -5.35 6.39 -3.99
N LEU A 133 -5.03 5.82 -2.81
CA LEU A 133 -3.66 5.86 -2.32
C LEU A 133 -2.76 5.18 -3.38
N PRO A 134 -1.73 5.84 -3.93
CA PRO A 134 -0.94 5.24 -4.99
C PRO A 134 -0.17 4.02 -4.46
N LEU A 135 0.19 3.11 -5.37
CA LEU A 135 0.76 1.81 -5.01
C LEU A 135 2.05 1.92 -4.16
N PRO A 136 2.98 2.85 -4.41
CA PRO A 136 4.14 3.04 -3.53
C PRO A 136 3.72 3.36 -2.08
N GLU A 137 2.73 4.23 -1.89
CA GLU A 137 2.27 4.65 -0.57
C GLU A 137 1.49 3.54 0.15
N LYS A 138 0.72 2.74 -0.59
CA LYS A 138 0.15 1.48 -0.07
C LYS A 138 1.27 0.56 0.44
N LYS A 139 2.34 0.37 -0.34
CA LYS A 139 3.49 -0.46 0.04
C LYS A 139 4.17 0.07 1.30
N TYR A 140 4.37 1.38 1.38
CA TYR A 140 4.92 2.03 2.57
C TYR A 140 4.09 1.69 3.82
N LEU A 141 2.79 2.00 3.81
CA LEU A 141 1.91 1.71 4.94
C LEU A 141 1.88 0.22 5.30
N PHE A 142 1.80 -0.63 4.28
CA PHE A 142 1.76 -2.09 4.46
C PHE A 142 3.03 -2.59 5.15
N GLU A 143 4.21 -2.15 4.70
CA GLU A 143 5.49 -2.50 5.32
C GLU A 143 5.62 -1.97 6.74
N GLU A 144 5.16 -0.75 7.03
CA GLU A 144 5.19 -0.20 8.39
C GLU A 144 4.29 -0.98 9.35
N VAL A 145 3.12 -1.42 8.90
CA VAL A 145 2.25 -2.32 9.69
C VAL A 145 2.92 -3.67 9.92
N LEU A 146 3.48 -4.30 8.88
CA LEU A 146 4.20 -5.59 9.05
C LEU A 146 5.33 -5.48 10.06
N LYS A 147 6.08 -4.37 10.05
CA LYS A 147 7.15 -4.12 11.03
C LYS A 147 6.61 -4.06 12.47
N ARG A 148 5.48 -3.39 12.68
CA ARG A 148 4.82 -3.28 14.00
C ARG A 148 4.32 -4.64 14.50
N HIS A 149 3.74 -5.45 13.62
CA HIS A 149 3.15 -6.75 13.95
C HIS A 149 4.09 -7.94 13.71
N LYS A 150 5.41 -7.71 13.59
CA LYS A 150 6.38 -8.76 13.22
C LYS A 150 6.27 -10.01 14.11
N LYS A 151 6.05 -9.85 15.42
CA LYS A 151 5.94 -10.95 16.39
C LYS A 151 4.62 -11.73 16.32
N GLU A 152 3.58 -11.14 15.74
CA GLU A 152 2.27 -11.78 15.58
C GLU A 152 2.19 -12.57 14.26
N LEU A 153 3.06 -12.22 13.31
CA LEU A 153 3.09 -12.78 11.96
C LEU A 153 4.19 -13.84 11.75
N TYR A 154 5.27 -13.81 12.55
CA TYR A 154 6.45 -14.68 12.48
C TYR A 154 6.91 -15.09 13.87
#